data_AF-A0A2S2N773-F1
#
_entry.id   AF-A0A2S2N773-F1
#
_cell.length_a   1.000
_cell.length_b   1.000
_cell.length_c   1.000
_cell.angle_alpha   90.00
_cell.angle_beta   90.00
_cell.angle_gamma   90.00
#
_symmetry.space_group_name_H-M   'P 1'
#
loop_
_entity.id
_entity.type
_entity.pdbx_description
1 polymer ?
#
loop_
_entity_poly.entity_id
_entity_poly.type
_entity_poly.pdbx_seq_one_letter_code
_entity_poly.pdbx_strand_id
1 'polypeptide(L)'
;MSGLSLRKPCGEKECPEYHMCQAHDLQCYPCHSYCNETSHNFDVKICQQQCQDYIHDYVKHYVKDSNIQDVLQELESLKSLIIWLTLLVVVAIALMSIMLAFVWKRERKIPKLKNGGKDSYFKKKLAFLKVHTILYNMIYYILL
;
A
#
# COMPACT_ATOMS: atom_id res chain seq x y z
N MET A 1 -14.66 22.01 29.01
CA MET A 1 -13.87 21.81 27.78
C MET A 1 -12.70 22.77 27.85
N SER A 2 -11.59 22.32 28.43
CA SER A 2 -10.41 23.18 28.61
C SER A 2 -9.45 22.89 27.46
N GLY A 3 -9.26 23.88 26.58
CA GLY A 3 -8.32 23.77 25.46
C GLY A 3 -6.87 23.65 25.96
N LEU A 4 -5.99 23.13 25.10
CA LEU A 4 -4.56 22.96 25.37
C LEU A 4 -3.98 24.32 25.85
N SER A 5 -3.72 24.43 27.15
CA SER A 5 -3.10 25.63 27.72
C SER A 5 -1.62 25.61 27.39
N LEU A 6 -1.24 26.38 26.36
CA LEU A 6 0.15 26.52 25.90
C LEU A 6 1.08 27.15 26.95
N ARG A 7 0.50 27.82 27.97
CA ARG A 7 1.22 28.38 29.11
C ARG A 7 0.90 27.59 30.36
N LYS A 8 1.93 27.00 30.97
CA LYS A 8 1.85 26.22 32.21
C LYS A 8 2.55 27.01 33.32
N PRO A 9 1.81 27.79 34.13
CA PRO A 9 2.39 28.52 35.24
C PRO A 9 2.95 27.56 36.29
N CYS A 10 4.11 27.89 36.83
CA CYS A 10 4.85 27.11 37.81
C CYS A 10 5.45 28.04 38.86
N GLY A 11 4.69 28.33 39.91
CA GLY A 11 5.05 29.37 40.88
C GLY A 11 5.14 30.75 40.21
N GLU A 12 6.32 31.38 40.26
CA GLU A 12 6.60 32.69 39.66
C GLU A 12 7.08 32.59 38.19
N LYS A 13 7.29 31.38 37.66
CA LYS A 13 7.85 31.16 36.31
C LYS A 13 6.86 30.40 35.44
N GLU A 14 7.04 30.48 34.13
CA GLU A 14 6.33 29.62 33.16
C GLU A 14 7.27 28.48 32.75
N CYS A 15 6.74 27.25 32.67
CA CYS A 15 7.52 26.13 32.15
C CYS A 15 7.70 26.21 30.63
N PRO A 16 8.86 25.77 30.11
CA PRO A 16 9.09 25.69 28.68
C PRO A 16 8.18 24.65 28.00
N GLU A 17 8.15 24.67 26.68
CA GLU A 17 7.36 23.73 25.87
C GLU A 17 7.70 22.27 26.20
N TYR A 18 6.70 21.38 26.19
CA TYR A 18 6.84 19.97 26.56
C TYR A 18 7.42 19.73 27.95
N HIS A 19 7.29 20.70 28.85
CA HIS A 19 7.59 20.52 30.26
C HIS A 19 6.31 20.62 31.09
N MET A 20 6.34 19.95 32.23
CA MET A 20 5.30 19.98 33.25
C MET A 20 5.84 20.66 34.50
N CYS A 21 4.96 21.31 35.26
CA CYS A 21 5.30 21.86 36.56
C CYS A 21 4.95 20.85 37.65
N GLN A 22 5.93 20.49 38.47
CA GLN A 22 5.66 19.64 39.62
C GLN A 22 5.34 20.48 40.87
N ALA A 23 4.19 20.19 41.48
CA ALA A 23 3.64 21.02 42.54
C ALA A 23 4.45 21.02 43.84
N HIS A 24 5.33 20.02 44.04
CA HIS A 24 6.05 19.84 45.30
C HIS A 24 7.30 20.72 45.39
N ASP A 25 8.01 20.91 44.28
CA ASP A 25 9.26 21.67 44.21
C ASP A 25 9.16 22.91 43.32
N LEU A 26 8.00 23.11 42.65
CA LEU A 26 7.75 24.18 41.70
C LEU A 26 8.82 24.20 40.58
N GLN A 27 9.32 23.01 40.21
CA GLN A 27 10.27 22.86 39.12
C GLN A 27 9.61 22.30 37.86
N CYS A 28 10.23 22.64 36.72
CA CYS A 28 9.79 22.19 35.41
C CYS A 28 10.55 20.93 34.99
N TYR A 29 9.81 19.88 34.67
CA TYR A 29 10.38 18.60 34.23
C TYR A 29 9.92 18.24 32.81
N PRO A 30 10.74 17.54 32.02
CA PRO A 30 10.39 17.17 30.66
C PRO A 30 9.26 16.14 30.62
N CYS A 31 8.26 16.37 29.78
CA CYS A 31 7.12 15.46 29.61
C CYS A 31 7.53 14.06 29.11
N HIS A 32 8.61 13.96 28.33
CA HIS A 32 9.12 12.68 27.83
C HIS A 32 9.45 11.68 28.97
N SER A 33 9.97 12.14 30.12
CA SER A 33 10.32 11.21 31.22
C SER A 33 9.09 10.68 31.96
N TYR A 34 7.95 11.37 31.90
CA TYR A 34 6.71 10.97 32.56
C TYR A 34 5.74 10.25 31.61
N CYS A 35 5.88 10.48 30.30
CA CYS A 35 5.05 9.84 29.27
C CYS A 35 5.67 8.58 28.66
N ASN A 36 6.96 8.32 28.85
CA ASN A 36 7.63 7.14 28.29
C ASN A 36 7.55 5.95 29.26
N GLU A 37 6.90 4.86 28.84
CA GLU A 37 6.71 3.63 29.64
C GLU A 37 8.03 2.98 30.11
N THR A 38 9.13 3.23 29.39
CA THR A 38 10.46 2.70 29.75
C THR A 38 11.22 3.59 30.75
N SER A 39 10.69 4.79 31.05
CA SER A 39 11.27 5.70 32.02
C SER A 39 10.90 5.29 33.44
N HIS A 40 11.85 5.43 34.37
CA HIS A 40 11.60 5.22 35.80
C HIS A 40 10.52 6.14 36.38
N ASN A 41 10.30 7.30 35.75
CA ASN A 41 9.34 8.31 36.21
C ASN A 41 8.00 8.23 35.46
N PHE A 42 7.73 7.13 34.75
CA PHE A 42 6.50 6.96 34.00
C PHE A 42 5.28 7.09 34.91
N ASP A 43 4.41 8.06 34.60
CA ASP A 43 3.13 8.23 35.25
C ASP A 43 2.10 8.70 34.23
N VAL A 44 1.20 7.77 33.87
CA VAL A 44 0.14 8.00 32.89
C VAL A 44 -0.80 9.13 33.29
N LYS A 45 -1.08 9.32 34.59
CA LYS A 45 -2.00 10.35 35.07
C LYS A 45 -1.38 11.72 34.91
N ILE A 46 -0.11 11.86 35.31
CA ILE A 46 0.63 13.11 35.15
C ILE A 46 0.80 13.44 33.66
N CYS A 47 1.17 12.45 32.85
CA CYS A 47 1.32 12.62 31.40
C CYS A 47 0.02 13.14 30.75
N GLN A 48 -1.13 12.52 31.02
CA GLN A 48 -2.41 12.93 30.42
C GLN A 48 -2.91 14.30 30.89
N GLN A 49 -2.61 14.68 32.14
CA GLN A 49 -3.09 15.94 32.72
C GLN A 49 -2.21 17.13 32.36
N GLN A 50 -0.89 16.96 32.35
CA GLN A 50 0.06 18.08 32.26
C GLN A 50 0.85 18.11 30.95
N CYS A 51 0.80 17.07 30.12
CA CYS A 51 1.62 16.93 28.91
C CYS A 51 0.80 16.74 27.63
N GLN A 52 -0.37 17.36 27.53
CA GLN A 52 -1.27 17.20 26.38
C GLN A 52 -0.69 17.71 25.06
N ASP A 53 0.10 18.77 25.11
CA ASP A 53 0.92 19.29 24.00
C ASP A 53 1.88 18.22 23.48
N TYR A 54 2.66 17.64 24.40
CA TYR A 54 3.61 16.57 24.07
C TYR A 54 2.89 15.34 23.47
N ILE A 55 1.77 14.91 24.07
CA ILE A 55 1.00 13.78 23.53
C ILE A 55 0.45 14.11 22.15
N HIS A 56 -0.10 15.32 21.96
CA HIS A 56 -0.70 15.71 20.68
C HIS A 56 0.33 15.66 19.55
N ASP A 57 1.51 16.26 19.77
CA ASP A 57 2.56 16.29 18.76
C ASP A 57 3.24 14.92 18.60
N TYR A 58 3.44 14.17 19.70
CA TYR A 58 3.95 12.81 19.63
C TYR A 58 3.04 11.89 18.81
N VAL A 59 1.73 11.91 19.07
CA VAL A 59 0.74 11.14 18.30
C VAL A 59 0.70 11.60 16.85
N LYS A 60 0.70 12.91 16.60
CA LYS A 60 0.68 13.46 15.25
C LYS A 60 1.91 13.07 14.43
N HIS A 61 3.09 13.01 15.04
CA HIS A 61 4.31 12.55 14.37
C HIS A 61 4.32 11.03 14.22
N TYR A 62 4.07 10.29 15.30
CA TYR A 62 4.20 8.83 15.32
C TYR A 62 3.10 8.11 14.52
N VAL A 63 1.84 8.52 14.65
CA VAL A 63 0.72 7.95 13.87
C VAL A 63 0.82 8.32 12.40
N LYS A 64 1.35 9.51 12.07
CA LYS A 64 1.52 9.91 10.68
C LYS A 64 2.68 9.16 10.02
N ASP A 65 3.80 8.98 10.73
CA ASP A 65 4.96 8.26 10.18
C ASP A 65 4.69 6.76 10.04
N SER A 66 4.00 6.14 11.01
CA SER A 66 3.56 4.74 10.90
C SER A 66 2.57 4.52 9.75
N ASN A 67 1.55 5.39 9.63
CA ASN A 67 0.61 5.31 8.50
C ASN A 67 1.31 5.57 7.15
N ILE A 68 2.34 6.43 7.09
CA ILE A 68 3.10 6.64 5.84
C ILE A 68 3.95 5.42 5.50
N GLN A 69 4.59 4.78 6.49
CA GLN A 69 5.35 3.54 6.24
C GLN A 69 4.43 2.40 5.77
N ASP A 70 3.28 2.21 6.41
CA ASP A 70 2.33 1.17 6.01
C ASP A 70 1.79 1.42 4.60
N VAL A 71 1.43 2.66 4.27
CA VAL A 71 0.99 3.02 2.91
C VAL A 71 2.11 2.85 1.88
N LEU A 72 3.36 3.21 2.20
CA LEU A 72 4.50 3.00 1.30
C LEU A 72 4.77 1.52 1.05
N GLN A 73 4.66 0.69 2.09
CA GLN A 73 4.86 -0.75 2.00
C GLN A 73 3.74 -1.43 1.20
N GLU A 74 2.49 -1.00 1.38
CA GLU A 74 1.37 -1.46 0.55
C GLU A 74 1.57 -1.07 -0.92
N LEU A 75 2.02 0.15 -1.21
CA LEU A 75 2.28 0.61 -2.57
C LEU A 75 3.44 -0.15 -3.26
N GLU A 76 4.50 -0.52 -2.53
CA GLU A 76 5.57 -1.35 -3.08
C GLU A 76 5.07 -2.77 -3.41
N SER A 77 4.26 -3.35 -2.52
CA SER A 77 3.69 -4.69 -2.74
C SER A 77 2.76 -4.71 -3.96
N LEU A 78 1.89 -3.70 -4.12
CA LEU A 78 1.00 -3.57 -5.27
C LEU A 78 1.78 -3.37 -6.58
N LYS A 79 2.83 -2.52 -6.57
CA LYS A 79 3.67 -2.30 -7.76
C LYS A 79 4.35 -3.59 -8.20
N SER A 80 4.88 -4.37 -7.27
CA SER A 80 5.50 -5.66 -7.55
C SER A 80 4.50 -6.62 -8.21
N LEU A 81 3.29 -6.75 -7.66
CA LEU A 81 2.25 -7.60 -8.23
C LEU A 81 1.86 -7.19 -9.65
N ILE A 82 1.69 -5.89 -9.90
CA ILE A 82 1.37 -5.36 -11.24
C ILE A 82 2.49 -5.69 -12.24
N ILE A 83 3.76 -5.55 -11.84
CA ILE A 83 4.90 -5.88 -12.71
C ILE A 83 4.90 -7.37 -13.08
N TRP A 84 4.71 -8.25 -12.09
CA TRP A 84 4.64 -9.71 -12.32
C TRP A 84 3.46 -10.10 -13.22
N LEU A 85 2.28 -9.54 -12.97
CA LEU A 85 1.10 -9.76 -13.82
C LEU A 85 1.32 -9.30 -15.25
N THR A 86 1.89 -8.10 -15.43
CA THR A 86 2.19 -7.55 -16.76
C THR A 86 3.17 -8.45 -17.51
N LEU A 87 4.23 -8.92 -16.83
CA LEU A 87 5.21 -9.81 -17.43
C LEU A 87 4.59 -11.15 -17.85
N LEU A 88 3.73 -11.74 -17.02
CA LEU A 88 2.99 -12.97 -17.35
C LEU A 88 2.10 -12.79 -18.58
N VAL A 89 1.39 -11.66 -18.70
CA VAL A 89 0.55 -11.35 -19.85
C VAL A 89 1.37 -11.25 -21.13
N VAL A 90 2.51 -10.56 -21.09
CA VAL A 90 3.42 -10.43 -22.24
C VAL A 90 3.95 -11.79 -22.69
N VAL A 91 4.39 -12.63 -21.76
CA VAL A 91 4.85 -13.99 -22.06
C VAL A 91 3.73 -14.84 -22.68
N ALA A 92 2.51 -14.76 -22.15
CA ALA A 92 1.37 -15.50 -22.69
C ALA A 92 1.07 -15.08 -24.13
N ILE A 93 1.08 -13.79 -24.44
CA ILE A 93 0.88 -13.26 -25.80
C ILE A 93 1.98 -13.75 -26.74
N ALA A 94 3.24 -13.71 -26.30
CA ALA A 94 4.38 -14.17 -27.09
C ALA A 94 4.24 -15.66 -27.45
N LEU A 95 3.94 -16.52 -26.47
CA LEU A 95 3.72 -17.95 -26.70
C LEU A 95 2.56 -18.21 -27.67
N MET A 96 1.45 -17.50 -27.50
CA MET A 96 0.30 -17.60 -28.40
C MET A 96 0.69 -17.22 -29.85
N SER A 97 1.48 -16.15 -30.01
CA SER A 97 1.94 -15.70 -31.33
C SER A 97 2.84 -16.75 -32.01
N ILE A 98 3.72 -17.40 -31.25
CA ILE A 98 4.61 -18.46 -31.75
C ILE A 98 3.80 -19.69 -32.16
N MET A 99 2.82 -20.10 -31.34
CA MET A 99 1.95 -21.22 -31.65
C MET A 99 1.11 -20.96 -32.92
N LEU A 100 0.56 -19.74 -33.06
CA LEU A 100 -0.15 -19.31 -34.27
C LEU A 100 0.76 -19.36 -35.50
N ALA A 101 1.99 -18.83 -35.40
CA ALA A 101 2.97 -18.86 -36.48
C ALA A 101 3.37 -20.30 -36.86
N PHE A 102 3.53 -21.19 -35.87
CA PHE A 102 3.84 -22.60 -36.08
C PHE A 102 2.70 -23.33 -36.79
N VAL A 103 1.45 -23.12 -36.35
CA VAL A 103 0.26 -23.68 -37.01
C VAL A 103 0.13 -23.17 -38.44
N TRP A 104 0.30 -21.86 -38.66
CA TRP A 104 0.29 -21.27 -40.01
C TRP A 104 1.38 -21.85 -40.91
N LYS A 105 2.60 -22.01 -40.40
CA LYS A 105 3.72 -22.61 -41.15
C LYS A 105 3.46 -24.08 -41.47
N ARG A 106 2.87 -24.84 -40.54
CA ARG A 106 2.48 -26.25 -40.75
C ARG A 106 1.39 -26.36 -41.81
N GLU A 107 0.39 -25.49 -41.77
CA GLU A 107 -0.69 -25.46 -42.77
C GLU A 107 -0.18 -25.09 -44.17
N ARG A 108 0.76 -24.15 -44.31
CA ARG A 108 1.39 -23.87 -45.62
C ARG A 108 2.24 -25.03 -46.16
N LYS A 109 2.81 -25.86 -45.27
CA LYS A 109 3.59 -27.05 -45.64
C LYS A 109 2.73 -28.28 -45.98
N ILE A 110 1.42 -28.21 -45.81
CA ILE A 110 0.48 -29.22 -46.32
C ILE A 110 -0.24 -28.64 -47.55
N PRO A 111 0.42 -28.47 -48.72
CA PRO A 111 -0.28 -28.07 -49.92
C PRO A 111 -0.92 -29.30 -50.58
N LYS A 112 -2.17 -29.13 -51.04
CA LYS A 112 -2.85 -29.97 -52.06
C LYS A 112 -3.19 -31.41 -51.64
N LEU A 113 -4.23 -31.60 -50.83
CA LEU A 113 -5.14 -32.76 -50.98
C LEU A 113 -6.45 -32.49 -50.23
N LYS A 114 -7.56 -32.65 -50.97
CA LYS A 114 -8.97 -32.52 -50.60
C LYS A 114 -9.58 -31.11 -50.52
N ASN A 115 -10.38 -30.83 -51.56
CA ASN A 115 -11.61 -30.07 -51.55
C ASN A 115 -12.34 -30.15 -50.18
N GLY A 116 -12.44 -29.02 -49.49
CA GLY A 116 -13.11 -28.92 -48.17
C GLY A 116 -12.96 -27.54 -47.52
N GLY A 117 -13.02 -26.47 -48.31
CA GLY A 117 -12.60 -25.12 -47.89
C GLY A 117 -13.46 -24.39 -46.85
N LYS A 118 -14.62 -24.94 -46.43
CA LYS A 118 -15.54 -24.25 -45.49
C LYS A 118 -15.30 -24.62 -44.03
N ASP A 119 -14.94 -25.86 -43.70
CA ASP A 119 -14.84 -26.32 -42.31
C ASP A 119 -13.58 -25.84 -41.58
N SER A 120 -12.45 -25.75 -42.28
CA SER A 120 -11.18 -25.28 -41.70
C SER A 120 -11.21 -23.77 -41.40
N TYR A 121 -11.83 -22.98 -42.28
CA TYR A 121 -11.96 -21.53 -42.07
C TYR A 121 -12.86 -21.22 -40.87
N PHE A 122 -13.97 -21.95 -40.73
CA PHE A 122 -14.90 -21.76 -39.62
C PHE A 122 -14.28 -22.18 -38.28
N LYS A 123 -13.52 -23.29 -38.23
CA LYS A 123 -12.80 -23.70 -37.01
C LYS A 123 -11.74 -22.70 -36.57
N LYS A 124 -10.98 -22.12 -37.52
CA LYS A 124 -10.00 -21.07 -37.20
C LYS A 124 -10.66 -19.80 -36.68
N LYS A 125 -11.77 -19.39 -37.30
CA LYS A 125 -12.55 -18.21 -36.86
C LYS A 125 -13.16 -18.43 -35.47
N LEU A 126 -13.64 -19.63 -35.18
CA LEU A 126 -14.21 -20.00 -33.88
C LEU A 126 -13.14 -20.07 -32.77
N ALA A 127 -11.95 -20.63 -33.07
CA ALA A 127 -10.84 -20.66 -32.13
C ALA A 127 -10.31 -19.25 -31.82
N PHE A 128 -10.22 -18.39 -32.83
CA PHE A 128 -9.84 -17.00 -32.65
C PHE A 128 -10.85 -16.23 -31.78
N LEU A 129 -12.15 -16.42 -32.02
CA LEU A 129 -13.20 -15.83 -31.18
C LEU A 129 -13.07 -16.30 -29.72
N LYS A 130 -12.82 -17.59 -29.50
CA LYS A 130 -12.70 -18.17 -28.16
C LYS A 130 -11.50 -17.61 -27.40
N VAL A 131 -10.37 -17.41 -28.08
CA VAL A 131 -9.19 -16.75 -27.50
C VAL A 131 -9.49 -15.29 -27.16
N HIS A 132 -10.20 -14.58 -28.04
CA HIS A 132 -10.59 -13.19 -27.78
C HIS A 132 -11.53 -13.07 -26.56
N THR A 133 -12.48 -14.00 -26.39
CA THR A 133 -13.37 -14.05 -25.22
C THR A 133 -12.60 -14.38 -23.93
N ILE A 134 -11.62 -15.28 -23.99
CA ILE A 134 -10.77 -15.61 -22.83
C ILE A 134 -9.91 -14.40 -22.44
N LEU A 135 -9.32 -13.71 -23.42
CA LEU A 135 -8.51 -12.51 -23.17
C LEU A 135 -9.36 -11.38 -22.57
N TYR A 136 -10.58 -11.19 -23.09
CA TYR A 136 -11.51 -10.18 -22.58
C TYR A 136 -11.94 -10.46 -21.14
N ASN A 137 -12.25 -11.72 -20.81
CA ASN A 137 -12.57 -12.10 -19.43
C ASN A 137 -11.36 -11.99 -18.50
N MET A 138 -10.16 -12.33 -18.97
CA MET A 138 -8.95 -12.20 -18.16
C MET A 138 -8.62 -10.73 -17.87
N ILE A 139 -8.79 -9.84 -18.85
CA ILE A 139 -8.64 -8.39 -18.66
C ILE A 139 -9.72 -7.84 -17.72
N TYR A 140 -10.97 -8.29 -17.85
CA TYR A 140 -12.06 -7.91 -16.96
C TYR A 140 -11.78 -8.27 -15.50
N TYR A 141 -11.26 -9.47 -15.22
CA TYR A 141 -10.87 -9.90 -13.87
C TYR A 141 -9.63 -9.19 -13.30
N ILE A 142 -8.83 -8.53 -14.13
CA ILE A 142 -7.67 -7.74 -13.69
C ILE A 142 -8.06 -6.28 -13.40
N LEU A 143 -9.15 -5.79 -14.01
CA LEU A 143 -9.66 -4.42 -13.86
C LEU A 143 -10.74 -4.26 -12.79
N LEU A 144 -11.31 -5.36 -12.29
CA LEU A 144 -12.28 -5.41 -11.19
C LEU A 144 -11.58 -5.78 -9.88
#